data_AF-A0A7W1A3P8-F1
#
_entry.id   AF-A0A7W1A3P8-F1
#
_cell.length_a   1.000
_cell.length_b   1.000
_cell.length_c   1.000
_cell.angle_alpha   90.00
_cell.angle_beta   90.00
_cell.angle_gamma   90.00
#
_symmetry.space_group_name_H-M   'P 1'
#
loop_
_entity.id
_entity.type
_entity.pdbx_description
1 polymer ?
#
loop_
_entity_poly.entity_id
_entity_poly.type
_entity_poly.pdbx_seq_one_letter_code
_entity_poly.pdbx_strand_id
1 'polypeptide(L)'
;CVLFELLTHERLHPTGQAGMHSAVNGIDSWPAHRTPDREIPPELDALTAKATATDRAERIATARELGEKIQMFLDGDRDTELRRSLAKRHLDDALVAFAAHDRSAAMREAGRALALDPTLHRAGELITRMMLEPPPELPAEVVKAFDSESAEVVRRTSSAAAVASACFLMFAPLMLFVGQGARPLELVLMALLSITGILFLLWMRRPGRQYLSMPVLVIHVLLIAVVSHLYTPFFLGPGTAAVVAMGFMTGPQYAKRQATWVATIAFAGVMLPFLAEQIGWLPQSFEIGEGFATIRSPMFHAGPWTFAVLTLFTAALIGSCVVMTRGLKTAERRARQHMHMQAWQLRQLVASPA
;
A
#
# COMPACT_ATOMS: atom_id res chain seq x y z
N CYS A 1 55.23 21.12 29.54
CA CYS A 1 55.20 22.58 29.80
C CYS A 1 54.54 23.37 28.67
N VAL A 2 54.97 23.26 27.40
CA VAL A 2 54.35 24.05 26.30
C VAL A 2 52.87 23.71 26.09
N LEU A 3 52.50 22.42 26.10
CA LEU A 3 51.09 22.02 26.01
C LEU A 3 50.25 22.60 27.16
N PHE A 4 50.79 22.63 28.38
CA PHE A 4 50.15 23.27 29.54
C PHE A 4 49.88 24.75 29.28
N GLU A 5 50.87 25.49 28.75
CA GLU A 5 50.76 26.91 28.44
C GLU A 5 49.77 27.16 27.29
N LEU A 6 49.69 26.29 26.30
CA LEU A 6 48.68 26.37 25.24
C LEU A 6 47.26 26.17 25.78
N LEU A 7 47.06 25.23 26.71
CA LEU A 7 45.73 24.94 27.28
C LEU A 7 45.27 25.99 28.29
N THR A 8 46.18 26.48 29.14
CA THR A 8 45.86 27.40 30.24
C THR A 8 46.10 28.88 29.90
N HIS A 9 46.90 29.18 28.86
CA HIS A 9 47.51 30.50 28.59
C HIS A 9 48.43 31.01 29.72
N GLU A 10 48.82 30.13 30.64
CA GLU A 10 49.73 30.43 31.74
C GLU A 10 50.96 29.53 31.71
N ARG A 11 52.09 30.05 32.17
CA ARG A 11 53.30 29.23 32.29
C ARG A 11 53.18 28.27 33.46
N LEU A 12 53.56 27.02 33.23
CA LEU A 12 53.61 26.01 34.29
C LEU A 12 54.57 26.44 35.42
N HIS A 13 55.78 26.86 35.06
CA HIS A 13 56.81 27.33 36.00
C HIS A 13 57.18 28.81 35.75
N PRO A 14 57.48 29.60 36.80
CA PRO A 14 57.99 30.96 36.66
C PRO A 14 59.41 30.98 36.08
N THR A 15 59.85 32.12 35.53
CA THR A 15 61.20 32.26 34.95
C THR A 15 62.30 32.41 36.01
N GLY A 16 63.52 31.99 35.69
CA GLY A 16 64.68 32.16 36.56
C GLY A 16 64.81 31.09 37.67
N GLN A 17 65.52 31.40 38.76
CA GLN A 17 65.79 30.43 39.83
C GLN A 17 64.52 29.90 40.51
N ALA A 18 63.46 30.72 40.59
CA ALA A 18 62.17 30.30 41.14
C ALA A 18 61.53 29.14 40.33
N GLY A 19 61.73 29.13 39.01
CA GLY A 19 61.25 28.05 38.15
C GLY A 19 61.94 26.72 38.38
N MET A 20 63.26 26.76 38.65
CA MET A 20 64.06 25.58 38.96
C MET A 20 63.57 24.90 40.25
N HIS A 21 63.35 25.71 41.29
CA HIS A 21 62.84 25.22 42.57
C HIS A 21 61.42 24.65 42.44
N SER A 22 60.56 25.30 41.64
CA SER A 22 59.22 24.82 41.32
C SER A 22 59.21 23.49 40.55
N ALA A 23 60.15 23.30 39.62
CA ALA A 23 60.25 22.06 38.85
C ALA A 23 60.73 20.86 39.68
N VAL A 24 61.61 21.10 40.67
CA VAL A 24 62.14 20.05 41.55
C VAL A 24 61.14 19.64 42.63
N ASN A 25 60.42 20.60 43.22
CA ASN A 25 59.48 20.31 44.31
C ASN A 25 58.18 19.66 43.85
N GLY A 26 57.92 19.65 42.53
CA GLY A 26 56.63 19.26 41.97
C GLY A 26 55.58 20.34 42.22
N ILE A 27 54.80 20.64 41.18
CA ILE A 27 53.65 21.53 41.27
C ILE A 27 52.46 20.85 40.59
N ASP A 28 51.26 21.35 40.88
CA ASP A 28 50.07 20.90 40.17
C ASP A 28 50.23 21.17 38.67
N SER A 29 50.16 20.09 37.90
CA SER A 29 50.36 20.09 36.46
C SER A 29 49.13 19.65 35.68
N TRP A 30 47.96 19.68 36.34
CA TRP A 30 46.65 19.51 35.73
C TRP A 30 46.11 20.87 35.26
N PRO A 31 46.11 21.17 33.93
CA PRO A 31 45.50 22.37 33.39
C PRO A 31 44.09 22.70 33.93
N ALA A 32 43.21 21.71 34.06
CA ALA A 32 41.82 21.91 34.50
C ALA A 32 41.72 22.46 35.92
N HIS A 33 42.66 22.13 36.82
CA HIS A 33 42.68 22.67 38.19
C HIS A 33 43.08 24.15 38.22
N ARG A 34 43.92 24.58 37.28
CA ARG A 34 44.46 25.94 37.26
C ARG A 34 43.53 26.93 36.58
N THR A 35 42.77 26.47 35.58
CA THR A 35 41.77 27.28 34.89
C THR A 35 40.44 26.52 34.80
N PRO A 36 39.68 26.42 35.90
CA PRO A 36 38.42 25.67 35.95
C PRO A 36 37.33 26.28 35.05
N ASP A 37 37.45 27.57 34.71
CA ASP A 37 36.52 28.26 33.82
C ASP A 37 36.74 27.93 32.33
N ARG A 38 37.78 27.17 31.98
CA ARG A 38 38.09 26.78 30.60
C ARG A 38 37.71 25.33 30.35
N GLU A 39 37.07 25.08 29.22
CA GLU A 39 36.66 23.74 28.79
C GLU A 39 37.87 22.97 28.23
N ILE A 40 38.66 22.38 29.12
CA ILE A 40 39.87 21.61 28.76
C ILE A 40 39.48 20.12 28.63
N PRO A 41 39.72 19.49 27.47
CA PRO A 41 39.42 18.07 27.29
C PRO A 41 40.19 17.20 28.29
N PRO A 42 39.53 16.24 28.97
CA PRO A 42 40.16 15.43 30.01
C PRO A 42 41.34 14.59 29.49
N GLU A 43 41.31 14.25 28.20
CA GLU A 43 42.38 13.53 27.51
C GLU A 43 43.67 14.37 27.41
N LEU A 44 43.55 15.66 27.07
CA LEU A 44 44.68 16.59 27.00
C LEU A 44 45.16 17.03 28.40
N ASP A 45 44.24 17.11 29.36
CA ASP A 45 44.53 17.41 30.76
C ASP A 45 45.41 16.31 31.39
N ALA A 46 44.99 15.05 31.28
CA ALA A 46 45.75 13.89 31.74
C ALA A 46 47.08 13.70 30.98
N LEU A 47 47.11 13.99 29.68
CA LEU A 47 48.33 13.97 28.88
C LEU A 47 49.34 15.01 29.36
N THR A 48 48.87 16.20 29.70
CA THR A 48 49.72 17.28 30.20
C THR A 48 50.32 16.90 31.54
N ALA A 49 49.50 16.44 32.49
CA ALA A 49 49.96 15.98 33.80
C ALA A 49 51.01 14.86 33.70
N LYS A 50 50.76 13.84 32.86
CA LYS A 50 51.74 12.76 32.60
C LYS A 50 53.01 13.25 31.91
N ALA A 51 52.92 14.17 30.96
CA ALA A 51 54.10 14.71 30.27
C ALA A 51 55.01 15.53 31.20
N THR A 52 54.47 16.06 32.30
CA THR A 52 55.18 16.96 33.23
C THR A 52 55.37 16.36 34.64
N ALA A 53 55.10 15.07 34.83
CA ALA A 53 55.30 14.40 36.13
C ALA A 53 56.74 14.57 36.64
N THR A 54 56.94 14.75 37.94
CA THR A 54 58.30 14.97 38.51
C THR A 54 59.17 13.73 38.37
N ASP A 55 58.63 12.54 38.66
CA ASP A 55 59.35 11.28 38.47
C ASP A 55 59.43 10.92 36.97
N ARG A 56 60.65 10.59 36.51
CA ARG A 56 60.87 10.13 35.13
C ARG A 56 60.10 8.84 34.82
N ALA A 57 59.94 7.93 35.79
CA ALA A 57 59.24 6.67 35.58
C ALA A 57 57.73 6.86 35.34
N GLU A 58 57.16 7.96 35.84
CA GLU A 58 55.74 8.31 35.67
C GLU A 58 55.49 9.20 34.44
N ARG A 59 56.55 9.71 33.81
CA ARG A 59 56.45 10.48 32.57
C ARG A 59 56.19 9.61 31.36
N ILE A 60 55.63 10.25 30.33
CA ILE A 60 55.56 9.68 28.98
C ILE A 60 56.97 9.30 28.51
N ALA A 61 57.14 8.09 28.01
CA ALA A 61 58.45 7.48 27.81
C ALA A 61 59.25 8.16 26.68
N THR A 62 58.57 8.65 25.65
CA THR A 62 59.20 9.31 24.50
C THR A 62 58.39 10.51 23.99
N ALA A 63 59.07 11.45 23.33
CA ALA A 63 58.40 12.56 22.65
C ALA A 63 57.45 12.07 21.52
N ARG A 64 57.78 10.94 20.89
CA ARG A 64 56.95 10.29 19.87
C ARG A 64 55.61 9.83 20.44
N GLU A 65 55.63 9.20 21.61
CA GLU A 65 54.41 8.73 22.28
C GLU A 65 53.47 9.89 22.63
N LEU A 66 54.01 11.02 23.11
CA LEU A 66 53.21 12.24 23.34
C LEU A 66 52.59 12.75 22.04
N GLY A 67 53.38 12.81 20.96
CA GLY A 67 52.92 13.23 19.64
C GLY A 67 51.80 12.33 19.08
N GLU A 68 51.94 11.01 19.19
CA GLU A 68 50.94 10.03 18.74
C GLU A 68 49.62 10.18 19.49
N LYS A 69 49.66 10.39 20.81
CA LYS A 69 48.44 10.59 21.61
C LYS A 69 47.74 11.92 21.31
N ILE A 70 48.47 13.01 21.08
CA ILE A 70 47.89 14.29 20.64
C ILE A 70 47.29 14.14 19.24
N GLN A 71 48.00 13.48 18.32
CA GLN A 71 47.51 13.25 16.96
C GLN A 71 46.19 12.47 16.97
N MET A 72 46.09 11.42 17.79
CA MET A 72 44.86 10.63 17.95
C MET A 72 43.68 11.46 18.46
N PHE A 73 43.90 12.38 19.40
CA PHE A 73 42.87 13.32 19.87
C PHE A 73 42.41 14.25 18.73
N LEU A 74 43.36 14.86 18.02
CA LEU A 74 43.06 15.77 16.90
C LEU A 74 42.34 15.05 15.74
N ASP A 75 42.70 13.80 15.46
CA ASP A 75 42.05 12.98 14.43
C ASP A 75 40.59 12.68 14.81
N GLY A 76 40.30 12.43 16.09
CA GLY A 76 38.93 12.21 16.59
C GLY A 76 38.03 13.44 16.48
N ASP A 77 38.55 14.63 16.81
CA ASP A 77 37.80 15.88 16.69
C ASP A 77 37.55 16.24 15.22
N ARG A 78 38.56 16.03 14.36
CA ARG A 78 38.43 16.22 12.92
C ARG A 78 37.40 15.30 12.27
N ASP A 79 37.31 14.03 12.69
CA ASP A 79 36.26 13.12 12.21
C ASP A 79 34.86 13.60 12.63
N THR A 80 34.75 14.12 13.86
CA THR A 80 33.50 14.66 14.39
C THR A 80 33.05 15.92 13.62
N GLU A 81 33.97 16.86 13.37
CA GLU A 81 33.67 18.07 12.60
C GLU A 81 33.33 17.73 11.14
N LEU A 82 34.06 16.79 10.53
CA LEU A 82 33.77 16.31 9.18
C LEU A 82 32.37 15.68 9.10
N ARG A 83 32.01 14.81 10.05
CA ARG A 83 30.69 14.18 10.13
C ARG A 83 29.56 15.22 10.25
N ARG A 84 29.73 16.22 11.12
CA ARG A 84 28.78 17.35 11.25
C ARG A 84 28.66 18.16 9.96
N SER A 85 29.78 18.43 9.27
CA SER A 85 29.77 19.17 8.01
C SER A 85 29.03 18.42 6.89
N LEU A 86 29.17 17.09 6.83
CA LEU A 86 28.48 16.23 5.89
C LEU A 86 26.99 16.16 6.21
N ALA A 87 26.63 16.03 7.49
CA ALA A 87 25.24 16.03 7.94
C ALA A 87 24.50 17.31 7.53
N LYS A 88 25.14 18.49 7.68
CA LYS A 88 24.57 19.77 7.24
C LYS A 88 24.36 19.82 5.72
N ARG A 89 25.33 19.35 4.93
CA ARG A 89 25.18 19.30 3.46
C ARG A 89 23.98 18.42 3.04
N HIS A 90 23.84 17.25 3.63
CA HIS A 90 22.70 16.38 3.36
C HIS A 90 21.35 17.03 3.77
N LEU A 91 21.32 17.82 4.84
CA LEU A 91 20.11 18.59 5.20
C LEU A 91 19.79 19.67 4.15
N ASP A 92 20.79 20.40 3.67
CA ASP A 92 20.60 21.44 2.65
C ASP A 92 20.08 20.82 1.34
N ASP A 93 20.67 19.70 0.90
CA ASP A 93 20.22 18.94 -0.27
C ASP A 93 18.77 18.44 -0.09
N ALA A 94 18.42 17.98 1.12
CA ALA A 94 17.06 17.54 1.43
C ALA A 94 16.03 18.69 1.32
N LEU A 95 16.38 19.89 1.78
CA LEU A 95 15.53 21.08 1.68
C LEU A 95 15.35 21.52 0.23
N VAL A 96 16.41 21.50 -0.57
CA VAL A 96 16.36 21.80 -2.00
C VAL A 96 15.46 20.80 -2.73
N ALA A 97 15.62 19.50 -2.48
CA ALA A 97 14.78 18.46 -3.05
C ALA A 97 13.31 18.59 -2.63
N PHE A 98 13.05 18.94 -1.36
CA PHE A 98 11.70 19.16 -0.86
C PHE A 98 11.02 20.36 -1.55
N ALA A 99 11.76 21.46 -1.75
CA ALA A 99 11.28 22.63 -2.48
C ALA A 99 11.03 22.33 -3.97
N ALA A 100 11.83 21.44 -4.57
CA ALA A 100 11.63 20.96 -5.94
C ALA A 100 10.51 19.90 -6.07
N HIS A 101 9.78 19.61 -5.00
CA HIS A 101 8.76 18.55 -4.91
C HIS A 101 9.29 17.12 -5.16
N ASP A 102 10.61 16.90 -5.13
CA ASP A 102 11.21 15.56 -5.14
C ASP A 102 11.26 15.00 -3.70
N ARG A 103 10.10 14.52 -3.27
CA ARG A 103 9.90 14.00 -1.91
C ARG A 103 10.74 12.75 -1.61
N SER A 104 11.08 11.95 -2.63
CA SER A 104 11.90 10.74 -2.48
C SER A 104 13.36 11.11 -2.19
N ALA A 105 13.92 12.04 -2.97
CA ALA A 105 15.26 12.57 -2.70
C ALA A 105 15.31 13.31 -1.36
N ALA A 106 14.30 14.13 -1.04
CA ALA A 106 14.23 14.82 0.24
C ALA A 106 14.24 13.86 1.44
N MET A 107 13.44 12.78 1.39
CA MET A 107 13.40 11.78 2.46
C MET A 107 14.74 11.05 2.63
N ARG A 108 15.39 10.69 1.52
CA ARG A 108 16.68 9.98 1.53
C ARG A 108 17.81 10.84 2.10
N GLU A 109 17.91 12.10 1.67
CA GLU A 109 18.98 12.99 2.15
C GLU A 109 18.73 13.43 3.60
N ALA A 110 17.48 13.67 4.01
CA ALA A 110 17.15 13.94 5.41
C ALA A 110 17.50 12.75 6.33
N GLY A 111 17.25 11.53 5.87
CA GLY A 111 17.64 10.30 6.60
C GLY A 111 19.16 10.16 6.75
N ARG A 112 19.94 10.50 5.72
CA ARG A 112 21.41 10.52 5.77
C ARG A 112 21.94 11.58 6.73
N ALA A 113 21.36 12.78 6.71
CA ALA A 113 21.70 13.84 7.65
C ALA A 113 21.51 13.38 9.11
N LEU A 114 20.36 12.76 9.41
CA LEU A 114 20.04 12.27 10.75
C LEU A 114 20.92 11.09 11.19
N ALA A 115 21.32 10.21 10.25
CA ALA A 115 22.23 9.10 10.54
C ALA A 115 23.66 9.58 10.85
N LEU A 116 24.11 10.66 10.24
CA LEU A 116 25.42 11.26 10.50
C LEU A 116 25.44 12.09 11.78
N ASP A 117 24.37 12.85 12.05
CA ASP A 117 24.24 13.65 13.26
C ASP A 117 22.80 13.58 13.80
N PRO A 118 22.56 12.72 14.81
CA PRO A 118 21.24 12.60 15.44
C PRO A 118 20.76 13.88 16.14
N THR A 119 21.65 14.83 16.42
CA THR A 119 21.30 16.09 17.11
C THR A 119 20.76 17.17 16.16
N LEU A 120 20.76 16.89 14.85
CA LEU A 120 20.29 17.79 13.79
C LEU A 120 18.75 17.76 13.69
N HIS A 121 18.08 18.37 14.68
CA HIS A 121 16.63 18.37 14.87
C HIS A 121 15.82 18.70 13.61
N ARG A 122 16.31 19.65 12.78
CA ARG A 122 15.67 20.04 11.52
C ARG A 122 15.49 18.89 10.52
N ALA A 123 16.42 17.93 10.47
CA ALA A 123 16.28 16.76 9.60
C ALA A 123 15.13 15.87 10.07
N GLY A 124 14.99 15.68 11.39
CA GLY A 124 13.87 14.96 12.00
C GLY A 124 12.52 15.64 11.73
N GLU A 125 12.43 16.96 11.93
CA GLU A 125 11.23 17.75 11.64
C GLU A 125 10.78 17.61 10.18
N LEU A 126 11.72 17.65 9.23
CA LEU A 126 11.43 17.50 7.81
C LEU A 126 10.87 16.12 7.49
N ILE A 127 11.45 15.05 8.05
CA ILE A 127 10.94 13.68 7.91
C ILE A 127 9.53 13.57 8.51
N THR A 128 9.33 14.05 9.74
CA THR A 128 8.03 14.01 10.42
C THR A 128 6.97 14.75 9.62
N ARG A 129 7.27 15.96 9.13
CA ARG A 129 6.36 16.70 8.24
C ARG A 129 6.05 15.91 6.98
N MET A 130 7.07 15.32 6.37
CA MET A 130 6.87 14.52 5.16
C MET A 130 6.01 13.28 5.37
N MET A 131 6.03 12.69 6.57
CA MET A 131 5.16 11.57 6.93
C MET A 131 3.73 11.98 7.29
N LEU A 132 3.54 13.17 7.86
CA LEU A 132 2.22 13.66 8.30
C LEU A 132 1.39 14.28 7.15
N GLU A 133 2.03 14.88 6.15
CA GLU A 133 1.34 15.54 5.03
C GLU A 133 1.39 14.67 3.76
N PRO A 134 0.49 13.69 3.54
CA PRO A 134 0.56 12.86 2.33
C PRO A 134 0.58 13.71 1.03
N PRO A 135 1.33 13.31 0.00
CA PRO A 135 1.40 14.06 -1.26
C PRO A 135 0.01 14.14 -1.90
N PRO A 136 -0.33 15.27 -2.56
CA PRO A 136 -1.65 15.46 -3.18
C PRO A 136 -1.88 14.52 -4.37
N GLU A 137 -0.81 14.08 -5.03
CA GLU A 137 -0.84 13.11 -6.12
C GLU A 137 -0.20 11.80 -5.67
N LEU A 138 -0.84 10.67 -6.01
CA LEU A 138 -0.27 9.35 -5.75
C LEU A 138 1.03 9.19 -6.56
N PRO A 139 2.18 8.87 -5.92
CA PRO A 139 3.42 8.63 -6.64
C PRO A 139 3.29 7.50 -7.66
N ALA A 140 3.97 7.63 -8.80
CA ALA A 140 3.89 6.65 -9.89
C ALA A 140 4.29 5.22 -9.46
N GLU A 141 5.20 5.09 -8.50
CA GLU A 141 5.59 3.81 -7.90
C GLU A 141 4.43 3.15 -7.15
N VAL A 142 3.67 3.96 -6.41
CA VAL A 142 2.49 3.52 -5.66
C VAL A 142 1.37 3.16 -6.62
N VAL A 143 1.16 3.93 -7.70
CA VAL A 143 0.21 3.58 -8.77
C VAL A 143 0.57 2.24 -9.42
N LYS A 144 1.84 2.04 -9.79
CA LYS A 144 2.32 0.75 -10.35
C LYS A 144 2.13 -0.41 -9.37
N ALA A 145 2.39 -0.19 -8.08
CA ALA A 145 2.17 -1.19 -7.05
C ALA A 145 0.68 -1.54 -6.93
N PHE A 146 -0.20 -0.53 -6.89
CA PHE A 146 -1.65 -0.71 -6.91
C PHE A 146 -2.14 -1.45 -8.16
N ASP A 147 -1.61 -1.15 -9.35
CA ASP A 147 -1.96 -1.84 -10.59
C ASP A 147 -1.53 -3.32 -10.54
N SER A 148 -0.36 -3.62 -9.97
CA SER A 148 0.14 -4.99 -9.82
C SER A 148 -0.68 -5.81 -8.82
N GLU A 149 -1.08 -5.19 -7.70
CA GLU A 149 -1.96 -5.82 -6.70
C GLU A 149 -3.39 -6.00 -7.25
N SER A 150 -3.87 -5.00 -7.99
CA SER A 150 -5.16 -5.04 -8.67
C SER A 150 -5.24 -6.18 -9.68
N ALA A 151 -4.13 -6.58 -10.32
CA ALA A 151 -4.12 -7.72 -11.23
C ALA A 151 -4.44 -9.05 -10.51
N GLU A 152 -3.98 -9.25 -9.26
CA GLU A 152 -4.33 -10.44 -8.48
C GLU A 152 -5.81 -10.43 -8.09
N VAL A 153 -6.32 -9.27 -7.69
CA VAL A 153 -7.75 -9.08 -7.38
C VAL A 153 -8.60 -9.36 -8.62
N VAL A 154 -8.27 -8.77 -9.77
CA VAL A 154 -8.95 -9.00 -11.06
C VAL A 154 -8.93 -10.46 -11.46
N ARG A 155 -7.83 -11.18 -11.25
CA ARG A 155 -7.74 -12.62 -11.55
C ARG A 155 -8.69 -13.45 -10.67
N ARG A 156 -8.78 -13.14 -9.36
CA ARG A 156 -9.70 -13.83 -8.45
C ARG A 156 -11.15 -13.50 -8.76
N THR A 157 -11.50 -12.23 -8.93
CA THR A 157 -12.88 -11.82 -9.21
C THR A 157 -13.36 -12.31 -10.57
N SER A 158 -12.52 -12.23 -11.62
CA SER A 158 -12.82 -12.80 -12.94
C SER A 158 -12.98 -14.33 -12.91
N SER A 159 -12.24 -15.05 -12.06
CA SER A 159 -12.44 -16.50 -11.90
C SER A 159 -13.79 -16.85 -11.28
N ALA A 160 -14.22 -16.12 -10.24
CA ALA A 160 -15.54 -16.32 -9.65
C ALA A 160 -16.66 -15.95 -10.63
N ALA A 161 -16.51 -14.83 -11.35
CA ALA A 161 -17.45 -14.41 -12.37
C ALA A 161 -17.52 -15.39 -13.56
N ALA A 162 -16.40 -15.99 -13.96
CA ALA A 162 -16.37 -17.00 -15.03
C ALA A 162 -17.07 -18.29 -14.60
N VAL A 163 -16.93 -18.71 -13.34
CA VAL A 163 -17.66 -19.86 -12.79
C VAL A 163 -19.16 -19.57 -12.76
N ALA A 164 -19.57 -18.39 -12.30
CA ALA A 164 -20.97 -17.97 -12.34
C ALA A 164 -21.52 -17.91 -13.79
N SER A 165 -20.70 -17.44 -14.74
CA SER A 165 -21.05 -17.42 -16.17
C SER A 165 -21.17 -18.83 -16.77
N ALA A 166 -20.34 -19.76 -16.33
CA ALA A 166 -20.40 -21.17 -16.73
C ALA A 166 -21.69 -21.85 -16.24
N CYS A 167 -22.29 -21.40 -15.13
CA CYS A 167 -23.61 -21.87 -14.72
C CYS A 167 -24.66 -21.57 -15.79
N PHE A 168 -24.68 -20.37 -16.39
CA PHE A 168 -25.61 -20.06 -17.49
C PHE A 168 -25.41 -20.97 -18.70
N LEU A 169 -24.14 -21.27 -19.04
CA LEU A 169 -23.83 -22.20 -20.12
C LEU A 169 -24.32 -23.63 -19.82
N MET A 170 -24.25 -24.07 -18.55
CA MET A 170 -24.77 -25.37 -18.10
C MET A 170 -26.30 -25.45 -18.23
N PHE A 171 -27.02 -24.34 -18.05
CA PHE A 171 -28.47 -24.32 -18.22
C PHE A 171 -28.90 -24.47 -19.70
N ALA A 172 -28.07 -24.09 -20.68
CA ALA A 172 -28.42 -24.20 -22.10
C ALA A 172 -28.79 -25.64 -22.57
N PRO A 173 -27.95 -26.67 -22.35
CA PRO A 173 -28.30 -28.03 -22.74
C PRO A 173 -29.42 -28.63 -21.87
N LEU A 174 -29.49 -28.26 -20.59
CA LEU A 174 -30.59 -28.68 -19.71
C LEU A 174 -31.93 -28.14 -20.21
N MET A 175 -31.93 -26.94 -20.79
CA MET A 175 -33.10 -26.33 -21.41
C MET A 175 -33.50 -26.99 -22.73
N LEU A 176 -32.54 -27.45 -23.54
CA LEU A 176 -32.87 -28.26 -24.73
C LEU A 176 -33.52 -29.60 -24.35
N PHE A 177 -33.17 -30.15 -23.19
CA PHE A 177 -33.73 -31.41 -22.72
C PHE A 177 -35.15 -31.27 -22.15
N VAL A 178 -35.43 -30.15 -21.45
CA VAL A 178 -36.70 -29.93 -20.73
C VAL A 178 -37.69 -29.05 -21.51
N GLY A 179 -37.19 -28.06 -22.26
CA GLY A 179 -38.00 -27.03 -22.91
C GLY A 179 -38.38 -27.40 -24.34
N GLN A 180 -39.66 -27.68 -24.57
CA GLN A 180 -40.21 -27.92 -25.91
C GLN A 180 -40.65 -26.62 -26.63
N GLY A 181 -40.65 -25.48 -25.92
CA GLY A 181 -41.18 -24.20 -26.42
C GLY A 181 -40.14 -23.13 -26.75
N ALA A 182 -38.86 -23.32 -26.40
CA ALA A 182 -37.82 -22.33 -26.68
C ALA A 182 -37.48 -22.28 -28.17
N ARG A 183 -37.34 -21.08 -28.73
CA ARG A 183 -36.81 -20.96 -30.10
C ARG A 183 -35.32 -21.36 -30.07
N PRO A 184 -34.87 -22.28 -30.95
CA PRO A 184 -33.46 -22.71 -30.97
C PRO A 184 -32.46 -21.54 -31.06
N LEU A 185 -32.86 -20.45 -31.71
CA LEU A 185 -32.08 -19.21 -31.82
C LEU A 185 -31.78 -18.57 -30.45
N GLU A 186 -32.72 -18.55 -29.51
CA GLU A 186 -32.55 -17.93 -28.19
C GLU A 186 -31.55 -18.73 -27.34
N LEU A 187 -31.60 -20.06 -27.43
CA LEU A 187 -30.66 -20.95 -26.75
C LEU A 187 -29.25 -20.84 -27.33
N VAL A 188 -29.13 -20.74 -28.65
CA VAL A 188 -27.85 -20.48 -29.34
C VAL A 188 -27.28 -19.12 -28.94
N LEU A 189 -28.11 -18.08 -28.89
CA LEU A 189 -27.70 -16.75 -28.48
C LEU A 189 -27.24 -16.73 -27.01
N MET A 190 -27.97 -17.39 -26.12
CA MET A 190 -27.58 -17.53 -24.71
C MET A 190 -26.23 -18.25 -24.56
N ALA A 191 -26.04 -19.36 -25.29
CA ALA A 191 -24.78 -20.09 -25.27
C ALA A 191 -23.62 -19.25 -25.82
N LEU A 192 -23.82 -18.53 -26.93
CA LEU A 192 -22.82 -17.66 -27.54
C LEU A 192 -22.43 -16.50 -26.62
N LEU A 193 -23.40 -15.82 -26.01
CA LEU A 193 -23.16 -14.73 -25.05
C LEU A 193 -22.44 -15.24 -23.78
N SER A 194 -22.80 -16.43 -23.30
CA SER A 194 -22.13 -17.05 -22.16
C SER A 194 -20.68 -17.42 -22.48
N ILE A 195 -20.43 -18.06 -23.63
CA ILE A 195 -19.07 -18.44 -24.08
C ILE A 195 -18.21 -17.20 -24.29
N THR A 196 -18.72 -16.19 -24.99
CA THR A 196 -17.99 -14.93 -25.21
C THR A 196 -17.69 -14.22 -23.88
N GLY A 197 -18.66 -14.14 -22.97
CA GLY A 197 -18.47 -13.60 -21.62
C GLY A 197 -17.36 -14.33 -20.84
N ILE A 198 -17.37 -15.67 -20.85
CA ILE A 198 -16.33 -16.50 -20.22
C ILE A 198 -14.97 -16.22 -20.87
N LEU A 199 -14.88 -16.21 -22.20
CA LEU A 199 -13.61 -15.96 -22.91
C LEU A 199 -13.06 -14.58 -22.58
N PHE A 200 -13.88 -13.53 -22.56
CA PHE A 200 -13.44 -12.19 -22.18
C PHE A 200 -13.00 -12.12 -20.71
N LEU A 201 -13.72 -12.78 -19.78
CA LEU A 201 -13.31 -12.87 -18.38
C LEU A 201 -11.98 -13.62 -18.20
N LEU A 202 -11.77 -14.70 -18.95
CA LEU A 202 -10.47 -15.40 -18.99
C LEU A 202 -9.38 -14.54 -19.60
N TRP A 203 -9.70 -13.70 -20.58
CA TRP A 203 -8.76 -12.80 -21.24
C TRP A 203 -8.33 -11.63 -20.36
N MET A 204 -9.24 -11.14 -19.52
CA MET A 204 -8.97 -10.15 -18.47
C MET A 204 -8.00 -10.65 -17.39
N ARG A 205 -7.75 -11.97 -17.29
CA ARG A 205 -6.72 -12.51 -16.38
C ARG A 205 -5.30 -12.15 -16.79
N ARG A 206 -5.09 -11.69 -18.04
CA ARG A 206 -3.76 -11.27 -18.50
C ARG A 206 -3.47 -9.82 -18.08
N PRO A 207 -2.24 -9.52 -17.64
CA PRO A 207 -1.87 -8.17 -17.23
C PRO A 207 -2.08 -7.16 -18.37
N GLY A 208 -2.52 -5.95 -18.03
CA GLY A 208 -2.75 -4.86 -18.98
C GLY A 208 -4.09 -4.88 -19.73
N ARG A 209 -4.96 -5.88 -19.51
CA ARG A 209 -6.25 -6.03 -20.24
C ARG A 209 -7.50 -5.54 -19.50
N GLN A 210 -7.33 -4.69 -18.48
CA GLN A 210 -8.42 -4.13 -17.69
C GLN A 210 -9.43 -3.28 -18.48
N TYR A 211 -9.05 -2.78 -19.66
CA TYR A 211 -9.93 -2.04 -20.58
C TYR A 211 -11.06 -2.90 -21.19
N LEU A 212 -10.96 -4.23 -21.14
CA LEU A 212 -12.01 -5.14 -21.63
C LEU A 212 -13.25 -5.19 -20.74
N SER A 213 -13.21 -4.53 -19.58
CA SER A 213 -14.27 -4.54 -18.58
C SER A 213 -15.63 -4.03 -19.09
N MET A 214 -15.62 -3.01 -19.96
CA MET A 214 -16.83 -2.48 -20.61
C MET A 214 -17.48 -3.45 -21.61
N PRO A 215 -16.75 -4.02 -22.59
CA PRO A 215 -17.27 -5.09 -23.44
C PRO A 215 -17.88 -6.26 -22.66
N VAL A 216 -17.23 -6.69 -21.57
CA VAL A 216 -17.73 -7.77 -20.72
C VAL A 216 -19.08 -7.40 -20.10
N LEU A 217 -19.21 -6.16 -19.61
CA LEU A 217 -20.47 -5.66 -19.04
C LEU A 217 -21.59 -5.68 -20.08
N VAL A 218 -21.35 -5.18 -21.28
CA VAL A 218 -22.33 -5.19 -22.37
C VAL A 218 -22.79 -6.61 -22.70
N ILE A 219 -21.86 -7.57 -22.81
CA ILE A 219 -22.20 -8.98 -23.09
C ILE A 219 -23.07 -9.57 -21.97
N HIS A 220 -22.75 -9.29 -20.71
CA HIS A 220 -23.54 -9.80 -19.59
C HIS A 220 -24.92 -9.14 -19.50
N VAL A 221 -25.05 -7.88 -19.92
CA VAL A 221 -26.33 -7.18 -19.95
C VAL A 221 -27.22 -7.72 -21.07
N LEU A 222 -26.65 -8.03 -22.24
CA LEU A 222 -27.34 -8.74 -23.30
C LEU A 222 -27.76 -10.14 -22.83
N LEU A 223 -26.89 -10.85 -22.10
CA LEU A 223 -27.23 -12.14 -21.52
C LEU A 223 -28.39 -12.03 -20.52
N ILE A 224 -28.38 -11.02 -19.64
CA ILE A 224 -29.49 -10.72 -18.71
C ILE A 224 -30.78 -10.48 -19.49
N ALA A 225 -30.73 -9.72 -20.59
CA ALA A 225 -31.91 -9.44 -21.40
C ALA A 225 -32.50 -10.72 -22.01
N VAL A 226 -31.66 -11.61 -22.55
CA VAL A 226 -32.09 -12.91 -23.09
C VAL A 226 -32.67 -13.80 -22.00
N VAL A 227 -32.01 -13.91 -20.84
CA VAL A 227 -32.51 -14.71 -19.71
C VAL A 227 -33.82 -14.15 -19.14
N SER A 228 -33.93 -12.83 -19.04
CA SER A 228 -35.14 -12.14 -18.58
C SER A 228 -36.32 -12.40 -19.52
N HIS A 229 -36.09 -12.41 -20.83
CA HIS A 229 -37.14 -12.75 -21.79
C HIS A 229 -37.55 -14.23 -21.72
N LEU A 230 -36.58 -15.15 -21.62
CA LEU A 230 -36.85 -16.60 -21.57
C LEU A 230 -37.70 -17.01 -20.37
N TYR A 231 -37.43 -16.46 -19.18
CA TYR A 231 -38.07 -16.89 -17.93
C TYR A 231 -39.01 -15.87 -17.30
N THR A 232 -39.33 -14.79 -18.01
CA THR A 232 -40.10 -13.63 -17.55
C THR A 232 -39.24 -12.60 -16.77
N PRO A 233 -39.37 -11.29 -17.07
CA PRO A 233 -38.49 -10.25 -16.52
C PRO A 233 -38.43 -10.15 -15.01
N PHE A 234 -39.52 -10.49 -14.31
CA PHE A 234 -39.61 -10.34 -12.85
C PHE A 234 -39.20 -11.60 -12.07
N PHE A 235 -39.00 -12.74 -12.74
CA PHE A 235 -38.74 -13.99 -12.07
C PHE A 235 -37.23 -14.24 -11.89
N LEU A 236 -36.48 -14.40 -12.99
CA LEU A 236 -35.03 -14.66 -12.94
C LEU A 236 -34.18 -13.42 -13.23
N GLY A 237 -34.75 -12.43 -13.92
CA GLY A 237 -34.06 -11.20 -14.34
C GLY A 237 -33.36 -10.45 -13.19
N PRO A 238 -34.05 -10.10 -12.09
CA PRO A 238 -33.46 -9.27 -11.03
C PRO A 238 -32.34 -10.02 -10.30
N GLY A 239 -32.51 -11.32 -10.09
CA GLY A 239 -31.50 -12.15 -9.42
C GLY A 239 -30.22 -12.30 -10.25
N THR A 240 -30.34 -12.53 -11.55
CA THR A 240 -29.17 -12.60 -12.45
C THR A 240 -28.48 -11.25 -12.58
N ALA A 241 -29.25 -10.16 -12.72
CA ALA A 241 -28.72 -8.81 -12.75
C ALA A 241 -27.96 -8.46 -11.46
N ALA A 242 -28.47 -8.88 -10.29
CA ALA A 242 -27.79 -8.68 -9.01
C ALA A 242 -26.45 -9.42 -8.94
N VAL A 243 -26.40 -10.70 -9.35
CA VAL A 243 -25.15 -11.48 -9.36
C VAL A 243 -24.11 -10.86 -10.30
N VAL A 244 -24.52 -10.47 -11.51
CA VAL A 244 -23.64 -9.81 -12.47
C VAL A 244 -23.13 -8.49 -11.92
N ALA A 245 -24.02 -7.64 -11.39
CA ALA A 245 -23.65 -6.35 -10.79
C ALA A 245 -22.66 -6.53 -9.63
N MET A 246 -22.87 -7.52 -8.76
CA MET A 246 -21.91 -7.87 -7.70
C MET A 246 -20.54 -8.24 -8.27
N GLY A 247 -20.48 -8.96 -9.40
CA GLY A 247 -19.22 -9.33 -10.05
C GLY A 247 -18.41 -8.13 -10.48
N PHE A 248 -19.07 -7.17 -11.12
CA PHE A 248 -18.43 -5.92 -11.52
C PHE A 248 -18.05 -5.04 -10.31
N MET A 249 -18.90 -4.95 -9.29
CA MET A 249 -18.62 -4.13 -8.11
C MET A 249 -17.44 -4.62 -7.25
N THR A 250 -17.02 -5.88 -7.40
CA THR A 250 -15.83 -6.41 -6.70
C THR A 250 -14.50 -6.04 -7.36
N GLY A 251 -14.53 -5.47 -8.58
CA GLY A 251 -13.32 -5.08 -9.30
C GLY A 251 -12.78 -3.71 -8.87
N PRO A 252 -11.46 -3.52 -8.75
CA PRO A 252 -10.86 -2.24 -8.38
C PRO A 252 -11.10 -1.14 -9.42
N GLN A 253 -11.38 -1.52 -10.66
CA GLN A 253 -11.62 -0.59 -11.78
C GLN A 253 -12.95 0.19 -11.71
N TYR A 254 -13.83 -0.09 -10.74
CA TYR A 254 -15.16 0.54 -10.63
C TYR A 254 -15.29 1.38 -9.36
N ALA A 255 -14.88 2.65 -9.44
CA ALA A 255 -14.99 3.63 -8.36
C ALA A 255 -16.47 4.01 -8.08
N LYS A 256 -16.74 4.72 -6.97
CA LYS A 256 -18.09 5.13 -6.52
C LYS A 256 -19.01 5.65 -7.64
N ARG A 257 -18.49 6.43 -8.59
CA ARG A 257 -19.27 6.99 -9.71
C ARG A 257 -19.70 5.93 -10.73
N GLN A 258 -18.91 4.88 -10.94
CA GLN A 258 -19.19 3.81 -11.89
C GLN A 258 -20.16 2.75 -11.34
N ALA A 259 -20.30 2.62 -10.01
CA ALA A 259 -21.27 1.71 -9.40
C ALA A 259 -22.72 2.05 -9.80
N THR A 260 -23.06 3.35 -9.85
CA THR A 260 -24.38 3.81 -10.30
C THR A 260 -24.64 3.45 -11.77
N TRP A 261 -23.62 3.56 -12.64
CA TRP A 261 -23.71 3.15 -14.04
C TRP A 261 -23.93 1.65 -14.19
N VAL A 262 -23.17 0.82 -13.48
CA VAL A 262 -23.33 -0.65 -13.52
C VAL A 262 -24.75 -1.04 -13.09
N ALA A 263 -25.25 -0.47 -11.99
CA ALA A 263 -26.61 -0.73 -11.53
C ALA A 263 -27.66 -0.29 -12.56
N THR A 264 -27.49 0.89 -13.17
CA THR A 264 -28.41 1.42 -14.19
C THR A 264 -28.43 0.54 -15.44
N ILE A 265 -27.27 0.10 -15.92
CA ILE A 265 -27.17 -0.75 -17.11
C ILE A 265 -27.74 -2.15 -16.82
N ALA A 266 -27.46 -2.71 -15.64
CA ALA A 266 -28.03 -4.00 -15.22
C ALA A 266 -29.56 -3.93 -15.10
N PHE A 267 -30.08 -2.84 -14.51
CA PHE A 267 -31.52 -2.58 -14.44
C PHE A 267 -32.14 -2.44 -15.84
N ALA A 268 -31.49 -1.68 -16.73
CA ALA A 268 -31.92 -1.56 -18.12
C ALA A 268 -31.94 -2.93 -18.83
N GLY A 269 -30.98 -3.82 -18.56
CA GLY A 269 -30.97 -5.19 -19.10
C GLY A 269 -32.19 -6.01 -18.72
N VAL A 270 -32.74 -5.82 -17.51
CA VAL A 270 -33.96 -6.50 -17.05
C VAL A 270 -35.22 -5.82 -17.58
N MET A 271 -35.25 -4.48 -17.62
CA MET A 271 -36.44 -3.71 -17.98
C MET A 271 -36.64 -3.53 -19.48
N LEU A 272 -35.58 -3.52 -20.30
CA LEU A 272 -35.68 -3.35 -21.75
C LEU A 272 -36.54 -4.45 -22.41
N PRO A 273 -36.36 -5.75 -22.10
CA PRO A 273 -37.26 -6.80 -22.59
C PRO A 273 -38.71 -6.56 -22.18
N PHE A 274 -38.95 -6.18 -20.93
CA PHE A 274 -40.30 -5.88 -20.43
C PHE A 274 -40.95 -4.71 -21.19
N LEU A 275 -40.23 -3.62 -21.40
CA LEU A 275 -40.74 -2.48 -22.17
C LEU A 275 -41.00 -2.87 -23.63
N ALA A 276 -40.16 -3.71 -24.22
CA ALA A 276 -40.38 -4.25 -25.58
C ALA A 276 -41.60 -5.17 -25.66
N GLU A 277 -41.93 -5.92 -24.60
CA GLU A 277 -43.18 -6.68 -24.49
C GLU A 277 -44.41 -5.76 -24.41
N GLN A 278 -44.32 -4.65 -23.66
CA GLN A 278 -45.44 -3.69 -23.56
C GLN A 278 -45.74 -2.95 -24.86
N ILE A 279 -44.71 -2.70 -25.68
CA ILE A 279 -44.85 -2.06 -27.00
C ILE A 279 -45.29 -3.09 -28.08
N GLY A 280 -45.30 -4.40 -27.74
CA GLY A 280 -45.70 -5.47 -28.65
C GLY A 280 -44.61 -5.92 -29.63
N TRP A 281 -43.34 -5.55 -29.39
CA TRP A 281 -42.20 -6.04 -30.17
C TRP A 281 -41.82 -7.48 -29.81
N LEU A 282 -42.07 -7.86 -28.56
CA LEU A 282 -41.84 -9.21 -28.04
C LEU A 282 -43.17 -9.83 -27.57
N PRO A 283 -43.30 -11.17 -27.58
CA PRO A 283 -44.46 -11.85 -27.02
C PRO A 283 -44.61 -11.53 -25.53
N GLN A 284 -45.82 -11.22 -25.08
CA GLN A 284 -46.09 -10.95 -23.66
C GLN A 284 -45.84 -12.20 -22.81
N SER A 285 -44.90 -12.09 -21.88
CA SER A 285 -44.55 -13.18 -20.95
C SER A 285 -45.32 -13.10 -19.62
N PHE A 286 -45.90 -11.93 -19.32
CA PHE A 286 -46.53 -11.64 -18.04
C PHE A 286 -47.85 -10.89 -18.22
N GLU A 287 -48.93 -11.45 -17.66
CA GLU A 287 -50.27 -10.89 -17.71
C GLU A 287 -50.84 -10.81 -16.29
N ILE A 288 -51.31 -9.62 -15.88
CA ILE A 288 -52.01 -9.43 -14.60
C ILE A 288 -53.51 -9.35 -14.90
N GLY A 289 -54.26 -10.36 -14.47
CA GLY A 289 -55.73 -10.39 -14.53
C GLY A 289 -56.37 -10.02 -13.19
N GLU A 290 -57.70 -10.10 -13.11
CA GLU A 290 -58.45 -9.88 -11.88
C GLU A 290 -58.18 -11.01 -10.85
N GLY A 291 -57.19 -10.79 -10.00
CA GLY A 291 -56.85 -11.68 -8.87
C GLY A 291 -55.83 -12.78 -9.17
N PHE A 292 -55.32 -12.88 -10.41
CA PHE A 292 -54.26 -13.82 -10.78
C PHE A 292 -53.21 -13.16 -11.68
N ALA A 293 -51.95 -13.51 -11.46
CA ALA A 293 -50.86 -13.18 -12.38
C ALA A 293 -50.48 -14.45 -13.15
N THR A 294 -50.63 -14.44 -14.47
CA THR A 294 -50.27 -15.57 -15.32
C THR A 294 -48.90 -15.32 -15.93
N ILE A 295 -47.98 -16.24 -15.68
CA ILE A 295 -46.65 -16.24 -16.27
C ILE A 295 -46.66 -17.22 -17.44
N ARG A 296 -46.57 -16.69 -18.66
CA ARG A 296 -46.48 -17.49 -19.90
C ARG A 296 -45.03 -17.46 -20.39
N SER A 297 -44.20 -18.33 -19.82
CA SER A 297 -42.84 -18.54 -20.31
C SER A 297 -42.81 -19.74 -21.26
N PRO A 298 -42.06 -19.66 -22.38
CA PRO A 298 -41.77 -20.82 -23.23
C PRO A 298 -41.09 -21.98 -22.49
N MET A 299 -40.57 -21.73 -21.29
CA MET A 299 -39.84 -22.70 -20.48
C MET A 299 -40.70 -23.37 -19.41
N PHE A 300 -41.86 -22.81 -19.06
CA PHE A 300 -42.73 -23.38 -18.03
C PHE A 300 -43.68 -24.41 -18.62
N HIS A 301 -43.45 -25.67 -18.28
CA HIS A 301 -44.34 -26.79 -18.57
C HIS A 301 -44.77 -27.46 -17.26
N ALA A 302 -45.98 -28.01 -17.22
CA ALA A 302 -46.47 -28.77 -16.08
C ALA A 302 -45.73 -30.12 -15.98
N GLY A 303 -44.54 -30.13 -15.37
CA GLY A 303 -43.74 -31.33 -15.21
C GLY A 303 -42.70 -31.22 -14.08
N PRO A 304 -42.32 -32.35 -13.45
CA PRO A 304 -41.40 -32.37 -12.31
C PRO A 304 -40.02 -31.78 -12.64
N TRP A 305 -39.60 -31.87 -13.90
CA TRP A 305 -38.34 -31.32 -14.39
C TRP A 305 -38.27 -29.79 -14.30
N THR A 306 -39.39 -29.08 -14.44
CA THR A 306 -39.40 -27.61 -14.33
C THR A 306 -39.02 -27.17 -12.93
N PHE A 307 -39.59 -27.80 -11.89
CA PHE A 307 -39.22 -27.54 -10.50
C PHE A 307 -37.77 -27.90 -10.19
N ALA A 308 -37.27 -29.00 -10.75
CA ALA A 308 -35.87 -29.40 -10.59
C ALA A 308 -34.91 -28.35 -11.16
N VAL A 309 -35.19 -27.81 -12.36
CA VAL A 309 -34.36 -26.76 -12.95
C VAL A 309 -34.46 -25.46 -12.15
N LEU A 310 -35.65 -25.03 -11.73
CA LEU A 310 -35.79 -23.83 -10.89
C LEU A 310 -35.05 -23.95 -9.56
N THR A 311 -35.09 -25.14 -8.95
CA THR A 311 -34.35 -25.43 -7.72
C THR A 311 -32.84 -25.36 -7.97
N LEU A 312 -32.35 -25.97 -9.06
CA LEU A 312 -30.94 -25.91 -9.45
C LEU A 312 -30.50 -24.48 -9.75
N PHE A 313 -31.32 -23.70 -10.45
CA PHE A 313 -31.07 -22.29 -10.73
C PHE A 313 -30.96 -21.46 -9.45
N THR A 314 -31.92 -21.63 -8.55
CA THR A 314 -31.92 -20.93 -7.25
C THR A 314 -30.68 -21.30 -6.43
N ALA A 315 -30.33 -22.59 -6.39
CA ALA A 315 -29.11 -23.06 -5.73
C ALA A 315 -27.83 -22.49 -6.37
N ALA A 316 -27.76 -22.42 -7.69
CA ALA A 316 -26.64 -21.82 -8.42
C ALA A 316 -26.52 -20.31 -8.17
N LEU A 317 -27.63 -19.59 -8.12
CA LEU A 317 -27.68 -18.16 -7.83
C LEU A 317 -27.21 -17.88 -6.40
N ILE A 318 -27.75 -18.59 -5.41
CA ILE A 318 -27.33 -18.47 -4.01
C ILE A 318 -25.85 -18.85 -3.87
N GLY A 319 -25.42 -19.95 -4.50
CA GLY A 319 -24.03 -20.40 -4.50
C GLY A 319 -23.08 -19.35 -5.06
N SER A 320 -23.43 -18.73 -6.19
CA SER A 320 -22.66 -17.65 -6.81
C SER A 320 -22.53 -16.44 -5.89
N CYS A 321 -23.64 -15.97 -5.31
CA CYS A 321 -23.64 -14.89 -4.32
C CYS A 321 -22.73 -15.20 -3.12
N VAL A 322 -22.80 -16.42 -2.58
CA VAL A 322 -21.99 -16.85 -1.43
C VAL A 322 -20.51 -16.90 -1.78
N VAL A 323 -20.13 -17.49 -2.93
CA VAL A 323 -18.74 -17.58 -3.37
C VAL A 323 -18.13 -16.19 -3.56
N MET A 324 -18.85 -15.29 -4.23
CA MET A 324 -18.39 -13.92 -4.49
C MET A 324 -18.25 -13.10 -3.20
N THR A 325 -19.25 -13.19 -2.31
CA THR A 325 -19.24 -12.49 -1.02
C THR A 325 -18.12 -13.02 -0.11
N ARG A 326 -17.91 -14.34 -0.07
CA ARG A 326 -16.81 -14.94 0.69
C ARG A 326 -15.45 -14.47 0.21
N GLY A 327 -15.26 -14.40 -1.11
CA GLY A 327 -14.04 -13.86 -1.72
C GLY A 327 -13.76 -12.43 -1.26
N LEU A 328 -14.76 -11.55 -1.36
CA LEU A 328 -14.66 -10.15 -0.93
C LEU A 328 -14.34 -10.03 0.56
N LYS A 329 -15.12 -10.69 1.43
CA LYS A 329 -14.91 -10.64 2.89
C LYS A 329 -13.55 -11.16 3.31
N THR A 330 -13.05 -12.20 2.64
CA THR A 330 -11.72 -12.77 2.96
C THR A 330 -10.60 -11.81 2.56
N ALA A 331 -10.69 -11.19 1.37
CA ALA A 331 -9.74 -10.20 0.91
C ALA A 331 -9.72 -8.96 1.83
N GLU A 332 -10.91 -8.43 2.14
CA GLU A 332 -11.07 -7.29 3.04
C GLU A 332 -10.51 -7.58 4.44
N ARG A 333 -10.80 -8.75 5.00
CA ARG A 333 -10.28 -9.16 6.30
C ARG A 333 -8.75 -9.22 6.30
N ARG A 334 -8.13 -9.76 5.25
CA ARG A 334 -6.66 -9.82 5.12
C ARG A 334 -6.04 -8.43 4.99
N ALA A 335 -6.66 -7.53 4.23
CA ALA A 335 -6.19 -6.16 4.09
C ALA A 335 -6.26 -5.41 5.43
N ARG A 336 -7.41 -5.50 6.13
CA ARG A 336 -7.57 -4.93 7.47
C ARG A 336 -6.57 -5.51 8.46
N GLN A 337 -6.33 -6.82 8.44
CA GLN A 337 -5.34 -7.48 9.28
C GLN A 337 -3.92 -6.95 9.03
N HIS A 338 -3.50 -6.83 7.77
CA HIS A 338 -2.19 -6.26 7.44
C HIS A 338 -2.06 -4.82 7.92
N MET A 339 -3.08 -3.97 7.69
CA MET A 339 -3.07 -2.59 8.16
C MET A 339 -2.99 -2.50 9.69
N HIS A 340 -3.77 -3.33 10.41
CA HIS A 340 -3.71 -3.37 11.87
C HIS A 340 -2.34 -3.88 12.37
N MET A 341 -1.73 -4.87 11.71
CA MET A 341 -0.38 -5.33 12.06
C MET A 341 0.68 -4.25 11.82
N GLN A 342 0.64 -3.57 10.67
CA GLN A 342 1.56 -2.47 10.36
C GLN A 342 1.38 -1.31 11.35
N ALA A 343 0.13 -0.94 11.66
CA ALA A 343 -0.15 0.08 12.66
C ALA A 343 0.35 -0.34 14.05
N TRP A 344 0.22 -1.61 14.42
CA TRP A 344 0.78 -2.13 15.67
C TRP A 344 2.32 -2.09 15.68
N GLN A 345 2.99 -2.51 14.60
CA GLN A 345 4.46 -2.44 14.47
C GLN A 345 4.97 -1.00 14.55
N LEU A 346 4.30 -0.06 13.88
CA LEU A 346 4.64 1.36 13.95
C LEU A 346 4.45 1.92 15.36
N ARG A 347 3.38 1.51 16.08
CA ARG A 347 3.19 1.90 17.48
C ARG A 347 4.32 1.39 18.38
N GLN A 348 4.83 0.18 18.16
CA GLN A 348 5.96 -0.33 18.93
C GLN A 348 7.23 0.48 18.66
N LEU A 349 7.47 0.89 17.41
CA LEU A 349 8.62 1.73 17.04
C LEU A 349 8.54 3.14 17.64
N VAL A 350 7.33 3.72 17.73
CA VAL A 350 7.12 5.07 18.26
C VAL A 350 6.98 5.10 19.79
N ALA A 351 6.47 4.02 20.40
CA ALA A 351 6.28 3.91 21.85
C ALA A 351 7.56 3.52 22.61
N SER A 352 8.70 3.37 21.93
CA SER A 352 10.02 3.35 22.58
C SER A 352 10.63 4.76 22.64
N PRO A 353 10.22 5.59 23.62
CA PRO A 353 11.16 6.50 24.26
C PRO A 353 11.24 6.18 25.77
N ALA A 354 12.47 5.90 26.19
CA ALA A 354 13.02 5.70 27.55
C ALA A 354 13.54 4.28 27.80
#